data_AF-A0A2D6PWV1-F1
#
_entry.id   AF-A0A2D6PWV1-F1
#
_cell.length_a   1.000
_cell.length_b   1.000
_cell.length_c   1.000
_cell.angle_alpha   90.00
_cell.angle_beta   90.00
_cell.angle_gamma   90.00
#
_symmetry.space_group_name_H-M   'P 1'
#
loop_
_entity.id
_entity.type
_entity.pdbx_description
1 polymer ?
#
loop_
_entity_poly.entity_id
_entity_poly.type
_entity_poly.pdbx_seq_one_letter_code
_entity_poly.pdbx_strand_id
1 'polypeptide(L)'
;MLRSTAPRSPRASVHRLGVDEDQCYVAGLLQDIGRLPVLRALDARSALPKPPDMDSNADIILESLHRGVGVRVAQAWEQPPSICDAIGHHLVGRDPGIDGPAKFPSTRIAEAAADLCIALGLGRFRRPFQIIGSPGFEDLGMSGEALESYLTEELPAVLEGVAGLA
;
A
#
# COMPACT_ATOMS: atom_id res chain seq x y z
N MET A 1 -22.90 29.72 3.86
CA MET A 1 -22.06 28.77 3.11
C MET A 1 -21.06 28.16 4.08
N LEU A 2 -21.29 26.93 4.54
CA LEU A 2 -20.32 26.19 5.34
C LEU A 2 -19.28 25.60 4.36
N ARG A 3 -18.01 25.99 4.48
CA ARG A 3 -16.94 25.38 3.71
C ARG A 3 -16.86 23.89 4.09
N SER A 4 -16.80 23.00 3.09
CA SER A 4 -16.62 21.57 3.31
C SER A 4 -15.41 21.32 4.21
N THR A 5 -15.61 20.52 5.27
CA THR A 5 -14.58 20.11 6.24
C THR A 5 -13.87 18.82 5.82
N ALA A 6 -14.08 18.37 4.58
CA ALA A 6 -13.42 17.18 4.05
C ALA A 6 -11.91 17.45 3.88
N PRO A 7 -11.05 16.49 4.27
CA PRO A 7 -9.61 16.60 4.04
C PRO A 7 -9.34 16.62 2.54
N ARG A 8 -8.49 17.56 2.10
CA ARG A 8 -8.14 17.75 0.69
C ARG A 8 -6.92 16.95 0.24
N SER A 9 -6.20 16.35 1.20
CA SER A 9 -5.01 15.56 0.91
C SER A 9 -4.86 14.42 1.93
N PRO A 10 -4.13 13.33 1.58
CA PRO A 10 -3.85 12.25 2.51
C PRO A 10 -3.13 12.73 3.79
N ARG A 11 -2.26 13.74 3.68
CA ARG A 11 -1.61 14.40 4.84
C ARG A 11 -2.61 15.09 5.75
N ALA A 12 -3.59 15.81 5.20
CA ALA A 12 -4.65 16.40 6.00
C ALA A 12 -5.50 15.34 6.71
N SER A 13 -5.70 14.17 6.07
CA SER A 13 -6.37 13.02 6.69
C SER A 13 -5.56 12.42 7.83
N VAL A 14 -4.23 12.31 7.71
CA VAL A 14 -3.31 11.83 8.77
C VAL A 14 -3.47 12.66 10.05
N HIS A 15 -3.43 13.99 9.94
CA HIS A 15 -3.62 14.89 11.08
C HIS A 15 -5.00 14.75 11.73
N ARG A 16 -6.06 14.60 10.92
CA ARG A 16 -7.43 14.43 11.41
C ARG A 16 -7.62 13.12 12.16
N LEU A 17 -6.97 12.06 11.70
CA LEU A 17 -7.04 10.72 12.30
C LEU A 17 -6.11 10.59 13.52
N GLY A 18 -5.33 11.62 13.85
CA GLY A 18 -4.38 11.60 14.97
C GLY A 18 -3.26 10.59 14.78
N VAL A 19 -2.91 10.29 13.53
CA VAL A 19 -1.86 9.32 13.19
C VAL A 19 -0.54 10.06 13.04
N ASP A 20 0.54 9.39 13.42
CA ASP A 20 1.90 9.86 13.21
C ASP A 20 2.27 9.78 11.72
N GLU A 21 2.57 10.93 11.11
CA GLU A 21 2.92 11.03 9.69
C GLU A 21 4.19 10.22 9.36
N ASP A 22 5.17 10.22 10.25
CA ASP A 22 6.41 9.48 10.04
C ASP A 22 6.15 7.97 10.04
N GLN A 23 5.26 7.50 10.93
CA GLN A 23 4.84 6.09 10.91
C GLN A 23 4.07 5.72 9.66
N CYS A 24 3.22 6.61 9.15
CA CYS A 24 2.52 6.39 7.88
C CYS A 24 3.48 6.32 6.69
N TYR A 25 4.47 7.22 6.66
CA TYR A 25 5.50 7.22 5.63
C TYR A 25 6.29 5.90 5.64
N VAL A 26 6.76 5.48 6.83
CA VAL A 26 7.50 4.22 6.98
C VAL A 26 6.61 3.01 6.66
N ALA A 27 5.34 3.01 7.07
CA ALA A 27 4.40 1.95 6.74
C ALA A 27 4.21 1.81 5.22
N GLY A 28 4.01 2.92 4.50
CA GLY A 28 3.91 2.91 3.04
C GLY A 28 5.20 2.45 2.35
N LEU A 29 6.36 2.82 2.88
CA LEU A 29 7.65 2.38 2.37
C LEU A 29 7.89 0.87 2.57
N LEU A 30 7.46 0.33 3.70
CA LEU A 30 7.75 -1.06 4.09
C LEU A 30 6.64 -2.05 3.74
N GLN A 31 5.47 -1.61 3.27
CA GLN A 31 4.30 -2.49 3.02
C GLN A 31 4.61 -3.73 2.17
N ASP A 32 5.55 -3.61 1.23
CA ASP A 32 5.96 -4.67 0.31
C ASP A 32 7.35 -5.26 0.62
N ILE A 33 7.95 -4.96 1.79
CA ILE A 33 9.33 -5.33 2.12
C ILE A 33 9.60 -6.83 2.02
N GLY A 34 8.58 -7.66 2.29
CA GLY A 34 8.69 -9.11 2.20
C GLY A 34 8.84 -9.66 0.79
N ARG A 35 8.62 -8.86 -0.27
CA ARG A 35 8.90 -9.27 -1.65
C ARG A 35 10.39 -9.55 -1.86
N LEU A 36 11.28 -8.75 -1.26
CA LEU A 36 12.73 -8.91 -1.41
C LEU A 36 13.26 -10.28 -0.96
N PRO A 37 13.02 -10.74 0.29
CA PRO A 37 13.47 -12.06 0.73
C PRO A 37 12.77 -13.20 -0.03
N VAL A 38 11.51 -13.05 -0.43
CA VAL A 38 10.81 -14.08 -1.24
C VAL A 38 11.45 -14.20 -2.63
N LEU A 39 11.69 -13.09 -3.31
CA LEU A 39 12.39 -13.08 -4.60
C LEU A 39 13.78 -13.69 -4.50
N ARG A 40 14.53 -13.35 -3.44
CA ARG A 40 15.84 -13.96 -3.18
C ARG A 40 15.77 -15.48 -2.98
N ALA A 41 14.74 -15.96 -2.28
CA ALA A 41 14.54 -17.40 -2.09
C ALA A 41 14.14 -18.12 -3.39
N LEU A 42 13.34 -17.48 -4.24
CA LEU A 42 12.98 -17.97 -5.57
C LEU A 42 14.21 -18.02 -6.49
N ASP A 43 15.03 -16.96 -6.49
CA ASP A 43 16.26 -16.88 -7.27
C ASP A 43 17.26 -17.98 -6.86
N ALA A 44 17.48 -18.17 -5.56
CA ALA A 44 18.35 -19.24 -5.06
C ALA A 44 17.87 -20.66 -5.46
N ARG A 45 16.55 -20.83 -5.66
CA ARG A 45 15.95 -22.08 -6.14
C ARG A 45 15.98 -22.24 -7.65
N SER A 46 16.15 -21.17 -8.41
CA SER A 46 16.22 -21.22 -9.87
C SER A 46 17.43 -22.02 -10.39
N ALA A 47 18.45 -22.21 -9.54
CA ALA A 47 19.60 -23.08 -9.78
C ALA A 47 19.31 -24.59 -9.62
N LEU A 48 18.11 -24.97 -9.15
CA LEU A 48 17.68 -26.36 -9.02
C LEU A 48 16.82 -26.77 -10.25
N PRO A 49 16.75 -28.07 -10.59
CA PRO A 49 15.90 -28.54 -11.69
C PRO A 49 14.46 -28.06 -11.51
N LYS A 50 13.95 -27.26 -12.46
CA LYS A 50 12.60 -26.71 -12.39
C LYS A 50 11.57 -27.78 -12.74
N PRO A 51 10.51 -27.97 -11.93
CA PRO A 51 9.29 -28.55 -12.44
C PRO A 51 8.70 -27.62 -13.54
N PRO A 52 8.03 -28.18 -14.55
CA PRO A 52 7.61 -27.46 -15.76
C PRO A 52 6.64 -26.28 -15.54
N ASP A 53 6.10 -26.10 -14.33
CA ASP A 53 5.13 -25.08 -13.93
C ASP A 53 5.69 -23.99 -13.01
N MET A 54 6.98 -24.06 -12.65
CA MET A 54 7.55 -23.19 -11.61
C MET A 54 7.55 -21.70 -11.97
N ASP A 55 7.76 -21.35 -13.25
CA ASP A 55 7.74 -19.96 -13.71
C ASP A 55 6.32 -19.36 -13.71
N SER A 56 5.29 -20.20 -13.84
CA SER A 56 3.88 -19.80 -13.70
C SER A 56 3.47 -19.56 -12.24
N ASN A 57 4.20 -20.14 -11.28
CA ASN A 57 3.88 -20.10 -9.86
C ASN A 57 4.66 -19.03 -9.08
N ALA A 58 5.71 -18.43 -9.64
CA ALA A 58 6.55 -17.45 -8.94
C ALA A 58 5.75 -16.23 -8.44
N ASP A 59 4.86 -15.69 -9.28
CA ASP A 59 4.02 -14.56 -8.92
C ASP A 59 2.97 -14.98 -7.85
N ILE A 60 2.40 -16.18 -7.94
CA ILE A 60 1.47 -16.71 -6.92
C ILE A 60 2.17 -16.85 -5.57
N ILE A 61 3.40 -17.41 -5.55
CA ILE A 61 4.19 -17.57 -4.33
C ILE A 61 4.55 -16.21 -3.75
N LEU A 62 4.97 -15.26 -4.59
CA LEU A 62 5.32 -13.91 -4.16
C LEU A 62 4.12 -13.22 -3.51
N GLU A 63 2.98 -13.21 -4.18
CA GLU A 63 1.75 -12.57 -3.68
C GLU A 63 1.21 -13.28 -2.42
N SER A 64 1.37 -14.59 -2.30
CA SER A 64 0.91 -15.34 -1.12
C SER A 64 1.80 -15.16 0.11
N LEU A 65 3.11 -14.95 -0.07
CA LEU A 65 4.07 -14.99 1.04
C LEU A 65 4.59 -13.61 1.49
N HIS A 66 4.63 -12.61 0.59
CA HIS A 66 5.32 -11.35 0.90
C HIS A 66 4.78 -10.65 2.15
N ARG A 67 3.48 -10.69 2.42
CA ARG A 67 2.90 -10.08 3.64
C ARG A 67 3.45 -10.72 4.91
N GLY A 68 3.29 -12.03 5.04
CA GLY A 68 3.74 -12.77 6.23
C GLY A 68 5.25 -12.72 6.42
N VAL A 69 6.02 -12.76 5.34
CA VAL A 69 7.48 -12.59 5.39
C VAL A 69 7.83 -11.14 5.76
N GLY A 70 7.14 -10.15 5.20
CA GLY A 70 7.34 -8.74 5.51
C GLY A 70 7.09 -8.41 6.98
N VAL A 71 6.03 -8.96 7.58
CA VAL A 71 5.75 -8.83 9.02
C VAL A 71 6.91 -9.37 9.84
N ARG A 72 7.46 -10.55 9.50
CA ARG A 72 8.61 -11.13 10.20
C ARG A 72 9.86 -10.27 10.06
N VAL A 73 10.10 -9.67 8.89
CA VAL A 73 11.21 -8.72 8.68
C VAL A 73 11.03 -7.48 9.56
N ALA A 74 9.85 -6.86 9.56
CA ALA A 74 9.57 -5.68 10.37
C ALA A 74 9.69 -5.97 11.88
N GLN A 75 9.22 -7.13 12.33
CA GLN A 75 9.40 -7.58 13.72
C GLN A 75 10.88 -7.77 14.07
N ALA A 76 11.68 -8.33 13.17
CA ALA A 76 13.12 -8.48 13.37
C ALA A 76 13.88 -7.14 13.37
N TRP A 77 13.31 -6.10 12.75
CA TRP A 77 13.79 -4.72 12.81
C TRP A 77 13.16 -3.92 13.96
N GLU A 78 12.48 -4.59 14.89
CA GLU A 78 11.84 -4.00 16.06
C GLU A 78 10.87 -2.86 15.71
N GLN A 79 10.20 -2.96 14.56
CA GLN A 79 9.24 -1.95 14.15
C GLN A 79 8.00 -1.95 15.05
N PRO A 80 7.38 -0.77 15.27
CA PRO A 80 6.14 -0.65 16.01
C PRO A 80 5.01 -1.57 15.49
N PRO A 81 4.07 -1.98 16.37
CA PRO A 81 2.92 -2.80 15.96
C PRO A 81 2.09 -2.19 14.84
N SER A 82 1.99 -0.86 14.76
CA SER A 82 1.27 -0.13 13.70
C SER A 82 1.86 -0.35 12.30
N ILE A 83 3.20 -0.46 12.21
CA ILE A 83 3.89 -0.74 10.94
C ILE A 83 3.76 -2.22 10.59
N CYS A 84 3.89 -3.11 11.56
CA CYS A 84 3.67 -4.54 11.34
C CYS A 84 2.25 -4.84 10.85
N ASP A 85 1.24 -4.16 11.42
CA ASP A 85 -0.16 -4.27 10.99
C ASP A 85 -0.33 -3.80 9.55
N ALA A 86 0.25 -2.65 9.18
CA ALA A 86 0.17 -2.13 7.83
C ALA A 86 0.74 -3.12 6.80
N ILE A 87 1.90 -3.72 7.09
CA ILE A 87 2.50 -4.72 6.20
C ILE A 87 1.61 -5.96 6.05
N GLY A 88 1.03 -6.45 7.15
CA GLY A 88 0.18 -7.64 7.15
C GLY A 88 -1.17 -7.46 6.46
N HIS A 89 -1.71 -6.23 6.48
CA HIS A 89 -3.13 -5.98 6.22
C HIS A 89 -3.41 -4.89 5.16
N HIS A 90 -2.42 -4.35 4.45
CA HIS A 90 -2.60 -3.31 3.43
C HIS A 90 -3.45 -3.74 2.19
N LEU A 91 -3.99 -4.96 2.18
CA LEU A 91 -4.86 -5.49 1.12
C LEU A 91 -6.21 -6.04 1.65
N VAL A 92 -6.57 -5.79 2.92
CA VAL A 92 -7.75 -6.40 3.60
C VAL A 92 -9.09 -6.18 2.85
N GLY A 93 -9.24 -5.16 2.00
CA GLY A 93 -10.44 -4.97 1.16
C GLY A 93 -10.45 -5.74 -0.17
N ARG A 94 -9.36 -6.41 -0.55
CA ARG A 94 -9.12 -6.91 -1.92
C ARG A 94 -9.00 -8.43 -2.04
N ASP A 95 -8.82 -9.12 -0.91
CA ASP A 95 -8.57 -10.55 -0.87
C ASP A 95 -9.45 -11.17 0.24
N PRO A 96 -10.50 -11.95 -0.11
CA PRO A 96 -11.44 -12.51 0.85
C PRO A 96 -10.83 -13.55 1.79
N GLY A 97 -9.55 -13.88 1.66
CA GLY A 97 -8.80 -14.78 2.55
C GLY A 97 -7.99 -14.10 3.65
N ILE A 98 -8.10 -12.78 3.85
CA ILE A 98 -7.32 -12.08 4.88
C ILE A 98 -8.03 -12.10 6.24
N ASP A 99 -7.33 -12.62 7.26
CA ASP A 99 -7.81 -12.71 8.64
C ASP A 99 -7.87 -11.32 9.31
N GLY A 100 -9.07 -10.74 9.33
CA GLY A 100 -9.46 -9.69 10.27
C GLY A 100 -9.24 -8.24 9.78
N PRO A 101 -9.99 -7.29 10.35
CA PRO A 101 -9.88 -5.89 9.98
C PRO A 101 -8.53 -5.32 10.44
N ALA A 102 -7.96 -4.43 9.62
CA ALA A 102 -6.85 -3.58 10.00
C ALA A 102 -7.10 -2.93 11.37
N LYS A 103 -6.10 -2.97 12.26
CA LYS A 103 -6.26 -2.49 13.65
C LYS A 103 -5.84 -1.04 13.81
N PHE A 104 -4.94 -0.57 12.95
CA PHE A 104 -4.36 0.76 13.06
C PHE A 104 -4.74 1.62 11.85
N PRO A 105 -4.99 2.93 12.04
CA PRO A 105 -5.31 3.80 10.91
C PRO A 105 -4.13 3.96 9.92
N SER A 106 -2.89 3.72 10.34
CA SER A 106 -1.71 3.67 9.46
C SER A 106 -1.86 2.64 8.33
N THR A 107 -2.55 1.54 8.60
CA THR A 107 -2.85 0.50 7.60
C THR A 107 -3.76 1.02 6.50
N ARG A 108 -4.74 1.86 6.82
CA ARG A 108 -5.65 2.49 5.83
C ARG A 108 -4.93 3.49 4.94
N ILE A 109 -3.97 4.20 5.51
CA ILE A 109 -3.14 5.14 4.76
C ILE A 109 -2.21 4.38 3.80
N ALA A 110 -1.61 3.27 4.24
CA ALA A 110 -0.83 2.39 3.38
C ALA A 110 -1.68 1.79 2.24
N GLU A 111 -2.89 1.32 2.55
CA GLU A 111 -3.86 0.83 1.55
C GLU A 111 -4.20 1.93 0.52
N ALA A 112 -4.58 3.13 0.96
CA ALA A 112 -4.85 4.25 0.06
C ALA A 112 -3.63 4.64 -0.81
N ALA A 113 -2.42 4.58 -0.27
CA ALA A 113 -1.19 4.84 -1.02
C ALA A 113 -0.93 3.76 -2.09
N ALA A 114 -1.11 2.48 -1.75
CA ALA A 114 -0.99 1.37 -2.70
C ALA A 114 -2.03 1.50 -3.83
N ASP A 115 -3.26 1.89 -3.48
CA ASP A 115 -4.37 2.12 -4.39
C ASP A 115 -4.07 3.25 -5.38
N LEU A 116 -3.47 4.33 -4.88
CA LEU A 116 -3.02 5.44 -5.70
C LEU A 116 -1.91 5.04 -6.67
N CYS A 117 -0.90 4.28 -6.21
CA CYS A 117 0.17 3.79 -7.08
C CYS A 117 -0.37 2.95 -8.24
N ILE A 118 -1.32 2.06 -7.97
CA ILE A 118 -1.94 1.23 -9.01
C ILE A 118 -2.71 2.10 -10.02
N ALA A 119 -3.49 3.07 -9.53
CA ALA A 119 -4.25 3.96 -10.39
C ALA A 119 -3.38 4.80 -11.33
N LEU A 120 -2.20 5.18 -10.85
CA LEU A 120 -1.18 5.89 -11.63
C LEU A 120 -0.43 4.98 -12.61
N GLY A 121 -0.73 3.68 -12.64
CA GLY A 121 -0.01 2.70 -13.45
C GLY A 121 1.42 2.45 -12.97
N LEU A 122 1.71 2.82 -11.72
CA LEU A 122 2.99 2.57 -11.05
C LEU A 122 2.98 1.14 -10.49
N GLY A 123 4.13 0.47 -10.57
CA GLY A 123 4.27 -0.92 -10.17
C GLY A 123 3.89 -1.92 -11.28
N ARG A 124 3.82 -3.20 -10.89
CA ARG A 124 3.76 -4.32 -11.85
C ARG A 124 2.34 -4.61 -12.36
N PHE A 125 1.31 -4.31 -11.56
CA PHE A 125 -0.08 -4.57 -11.93
C PHE A 125 -0.75 -3.32 -12.50
N ARG A 126 -0.86 -3.26 -13.83
CA ARG A 126 -1.68 -2.27 -14.54
C ARG A 126 -3.08 -2.83 -14.73
N ARG A 127 -3.94 -2.65 -13.73
CA ARG A 127 -5.36 -2.99 -13.82
C ARG A 127 -6.19 -1.71 -13.77
N PRO A 128 -7.36 -1.67 -14.44
CA PRO A 128 -8.33 -0.62 -14.19
C PRO A 128 -8.64 -0.61 -12.70
N PHE A 129 -8.29 0.47 -12.02
CA PHE A 129 -8.56 0.64 -10.60
C PHE A 129 -9.49 1.83 -10.42
N GLN A 130 -10.61 1.58 -9.76
CA GLN A 130 -11.57 2.63 -9.44
C GLN A 130 -11.17 3.24 -8.08
N ILE A 131 -10.50 4.39 -8.12
CA ILE A 131 -10.14 5.13 -6.90
C ILE A 131 -11.41 5.67 -6.22
N ILE A 132 -12.37 6.17 -7.00
CA ILE A 132 -13.63 6.72 -6.48
C ILE A 132 -14.47 5.60 -5.86
N GLY A 133 -14.64 5.65 -4.54
CA GLY A 133 -15.35 4.62 -3.77
C GLY A 133 -14.46 3.48 -3.29
N SER A 134 -13.14 3.63 -3.35
CA SER A 134 -12.22 2.66 -2.75
C SER A 134 -12.25 2.77 -1.21
N PRO A 135 -12.31 1.65 -0.47
CA PRO A 135 -12.38 1.65 0.99
C PRO A 135 -11.24 2.45 1.65
N GLY A 136 -10.03 2.36 1.11
CA GLY A 136 -8.87 3.10 1.62
C GLY A 136 -9.07 4.62 1.61
N PHE A 137 -9.68 5.18 0.57
CA PHE A 137 -9.94 6.64 0.51
C PHE A 137 -11.23 7.04 1.25
N GLU A 138 -12.25 6.19 1.26
CA GLU A 138 -13.48 6.42 2.03
C GLU A 138 -13.20 6.46 3.54
N ASP A 139 -12.40 5.53 4.04
CA ASP A 139 -11.99 5.48 5.46
C ASP A 139 -11.16 6.69 5.87
N LEU A 140 -10.48 7.34 4.91
CA LEU A 140 -9.76 8.61 5.11
C LEU A 140 -10.67 9.85 5.01
N GLY A 141 -11.97 9.66 4.76
CA GLY A 141 -12.91 10.75 4.49
C GLY A 141 -12.63 11.50 3.19
N MET A 142 -11.86 10.89 2.28
CA MET A 142 -11.53 11.41 0.95
C MET A 142 -12.45 10.77 -0.08
N SER A 143 -13.67 11.28 -0.20
CA SER A 143 -14.64 10.80 -1.19
C SER A 143 -15.19 11.96 -2.04
N GLY A 144 -15.73 11.61 -3.21
CA GLY A 144 -16.34 12.57 -4.14
C GLY A 144 -15.40 13.71 -4.54
N GLU A 145 -15.88 14.95 -4.39
CA GLU A 145 -15.20 16.18 -4.80
C GLU A 145 -13.81 16.37 -4.15
N ALA A 146 -13.64 15.93 -2.89
CA ALA A 146 -12.37 16.07 -2.19
C ALA A 146 -11.27 15.19 -2.79
N LEU A 147 -11.64 13.96 -3.18
CA LEU A 147 -10.75 13.03 -3.85
C LEU A 147 -10.46 13.50 -5.28
N GLU A 148 -11.46 13.98 -6.01
CA GLU A 148 -11.29 14.51 -7.36
C GLU A 148 -10.36 15.73 -7.40
N SER A 149 -10.54 16.67 -6.47
CA SER A 149 -9.67 17.85 -6.33
C SER A 149 -8.23 17.43 -6.00
N TYR A 150 -8.02 16.48 -5.07
CA TYR A 150 -6.69 15.95 -4.79
C TYR A 150 -6.02 15.35 -6.04
N LEU A 151 -6.73 14.50 -6.78
CA LEU A 151 -6.20 13.81 -7.96
C LEU A 151 -5.87 14.76 -9.12
N THR A 152 -6.63 15.86 -9.25
CA THR A 152 -6.51 16.78 -10.39
C THR A 152 -5.64 18.00 -10.09
N GLU A 153 -5.55 18.46 -8.85
CA GLU A 153 -4.87 19.70 -8.48
C GLU A 153 -3.56 19.45 -7.71
N GLU A 154 -3.55 18.51 -6.75
CA GLU A 154 -2.40 18.32 -5.85
C GLU A 154 -1.45 17.23 -6.33
N LEU A 155 -1.99 16.08 -6.77
CA LEU A 155 -1.20 14.93 -7.19
C LEU A 155 -0.23 15.22 -8.36
N PRO A 156 -0.61 15.98 -9.41
CA PRO A 156 0.31 16.30 -10.50
C PRO A 156 1.59 17.00 -10.02
N ALA A 157 1.46 17.97 -9.11
CA ALA A 157 2.61 18.69 -8.56
C ALA A 157 3.54 17.76 -7.74
N VAL A 158 2.96 16.80 -7.01
CA VAL A 158 3.74 15.76 -6.31
C VAL A 158 4.51 14.88 -7.31
N LEU A 159 3.86 14.46 -8.40
CA LEU A 159 4.49 13.61 -9.41
C LEU A 159 5.59 14.33 -10.20
N GLU A 160 5.40 15.61 -10.55
CA GLU A 160 6.42 16.44 -11.20
C GLU A 160 7.67 16.59 -10.32
N GLY A 161 7.47 16.78 -9.01
CA GLY A 161 8.57 16.84 -8.05
C GLY A 161 9.39 15.55 -7.96
N VAL A 162 8.76 14.40 -8.19
CA VAL A 162 9.44 13.08 -8.22
C VAL A 162 10.11 12.84 -9.57
N ALA A 163 9.49 13.23 -10.68
CA ALA A 163 10.05 13.07 -12.03
C ALA A 163 11.32 13.91 -12.26
N GLY A 164 11.46 15.05 -11.56
CA GLY A 164 12.69 15.85 -11.58
C GLY A 164 13.87 15.28 -10.78
N LEU A 165 13.69 14.14 -10.10
CA LEU A 165 14.72 13.45 -9.32
C LEU A 165 15.28 12.19 -10.02
N ALA A 166 14.78 11.84 -11.20
CA ALA A 166 15.21 10.71 -12.02
C ALA A 166 16.10 11.16 -13.19
#